data_AF-A0A1V4V9T1-F1
#
_entry.id   AF-A0A1V4V9T1-F1
#
_cell.length_a   1.000
_cell.length_b   1.000
_cell.length_c   1.000
_cell.angle_alpha   90.00
_cell.angle_beta   90.00
_cell.angle_gamma   90.00
#
_symmetry.space_group_name_H-M   'P 1'
#
loop_
_entity.id
_entity.type
_entity.pdbx_description
1 polymer ?
#
loop_
_entity_poly.entity_id
_entity_poly.type
_entity_poly.pdbx_seq_one_letter_code
_entity_poly.pdbx_strand_id
1 'polypeptide(L)'
;MLAKGLAIRLPYIITASVKDFVKNQSFLTGFLGERRPLLAREVEHLYFNLFNNIIGKYLLTGFKQVASSEKVRSIMVRGINMADKFIESFGSTLKKENILIRELCLINGGSMRHDLAAKYTRIIAEAASFAEDSLNIMIENGWFEEPPRAIDRSELTELKH
;
A
#
# COMPACT_ATOMS: atom_id res chain seq x y z
N MET A 1 0.12 -8.99 27.47
CA MET A 1 -0.01 -8.05 26.33
C MET A 1 -1.23 -7.12 26.47
N LEU A 2 -2.39 -7.58 26.96
CA LEU A 2 -3.55 -6.72 27.26
C LEU A 2 -3.29 -5.61 28.30
N ALA A 3 -2.58 -5.93 29.39
CA ALA A 3 -2.31 -4.98 30.47
C ALA A 3 -1.25 -3.89 30.14
N LYS A 4 -0.60 -3.95 28.97
CA LYS A 4 0.44 -2.99 28.56
C LYS A 4 -0.07 -1.90 27.59
N GLY A 5 -1.39 -1.80 27.37
CA GLY A 5 -1.96 -0.86 26.38
C GLY A 5 -1.64 -1.18 24.92
N LEU A 6 -0.99 -2.32 24.65
CA LEU A 6 -0.58 -2.79 23.32
C LEU A 6 -1.63 -3.68 22.63
N ALA A 7 -2.84 -3.77 23.20
CA ALA A 7 -3.94 -4.51 22.59
C ALA A 7 -4.60 -3.65 21.49
N ILE A 8 -4.27 -3.97 20.25
CA ILE A 8 -4.92 -3.49 19.03
C ILE A 8 -6.39 -3.95 19.04
N ARG A 9 -7.36 -3.02 18.97
CA ARG A 9 -8.80 -3.32 18.83
C ARG A 9 -9.29 -3.04 17.40
N LEU A 10 -9.84 -4.09 16.76
CA LEU A 10 -11.01 -4.13 15.86
C LEU A 10 -11.73 -2.79 15.49
N PRO A 11 -11.77 -2.22 14.27
CA PRO A 11 -12.70 -1.15 13.94
C PRO A 11 -14.06 -1.82 13.76
N TYR A 12 -15.02 -1.38 14.57
CA TYR A 12 -16.36 -1.94 14.53
C TYR A 12 -17.17 -1.18 13.47
N ILE A 13 -17.48 -1.85 12.37
CA ILE A 13 -18.36 -1.31 11.33
C ILE A 13 -19.75 -1.90 11.55
N ILE A 14 -20.75 -1.03 11.67
CA ILE A 14 -22.16 -1.46 11.68
C ILE A 14 -22.49 -1.86 10.25
N THR A 15 -22.61 -3.16 9.99
CA THR A 15 -23.06 -3.67 8.70
C THR A 15 -24.58 -3.82 8.70
N ALA A 16 -25.25 -3.20 7.74
CA ALA A 16 -26.65 -3.53 7.47
C ALA A 16 -26.70 -4.88 6.75
N SER A 17 -27.45 -5.86 7.25
CA SER A 17 -27.52 -7.23 6.71
C SER A 17 -28.40 -7.37 5.46
N VAL A 18 -28.74 -6.27 4.78
CA VAL A 18 -29.64 -6.28 3.64
C VAL A 18 -28.84 -6.39 2.33
N LYS A 19 -29.12 -7.42 1.53
CA LYS A 19 -28.61 -7.53 0.15
C LYS A 19 -29.39 -6.56 -0.74
N ASP A 20 -28.89 -5.34 -0.89
CA ASP A 20 -29.40 -4.38 -1.86
C ASP A 20 -28.45 -4.22 -3.05
N PHE A 21 -29.04 -4.10 -4.24
CA PHE A 21 -28.29 -3.84 -5.48
C PHE A 21 -28.07 -2.33 -5.66
N VAL A 22 -26.87 -1.94 -6.12
CA VAL A 22 -26.57 -0.56 -6.51
C VAL A 22 -27.55 -0.12 -7.60
N LYS A 23 -28.27 0.98 -7.37
CA LYS A 23 -29.30 1.50 -8.31
C LYS A 23 -28.83 2.66 -9.18
N ASN A 24 -27.77 3.35 -8.78
CA ASN A 24 -27.30 4.58 -9.44
C ASN A 24 -25.77 4.58 -9.62
N GLN A 25 -25.30 5.08 -10.77
CA GLN A 25 -23.87 5.21 -11.08
C GLN A 25 -23.13 6.20 -10.16
N SER A 26 -23.86 7.07 -9.45
CA SER A 26 -23.30 7.94 -8.40
C SER A 26 -22.65 7.17 -7.24
N PHE A 27 -22.83 5.85 -7.19
CA PHE A 27 -22.08 4.98 -6.31
C PHE A 27 -20.56 4.96 -6.59
N LEU A 28 -20.16 5.25 -7.84
CA LEU A 28 -18.75 5.26 -8.28
C LEU A 28 -18.11 6.65 -8.18
N THR A 29 -18.91 7.71 -7.99
CA THR A 29 -18.39 9.08 -7.96
C THR A 29 -17.37 9.29 -6.83
N GLY A 30 -16.37 10.11 -7.14
CA GLY A 30 -15.26 10.38 -6.22
C GLY A 30 -14.68 11.78 -6.36
N PHE A 31 -14.60 12.34 -7.57
CA PHE A 31 -14.00 13.67 -7.78
C PHE A 31 -15.02 14.81 -7.73
N LEU A 32 -16.14 14.63 -8.42
CA LEU A 32 -17.22 15.61 -8.57
C LEU A 32 -18.55 14.95 -8.18
N GLY A 33 -19.47 15.73 -7.60
CA GLY A 33 -20.77 15.24 -7.12
C GLY A 33 -20.73 14.69 -5.67
N GLU A 34 -21.88 14.20 -5.22
CA GLU A 34 -22.00 13.63 -3.87
C GLU A 34 -21.23 12.31 -3.76
N ARG A 35 -20.55 12.14 -2.62
CA ARG A 35 -19.78 10.94 -2.30
C ARG A 35 -20.54 10.14 -1.25
N ARG A 36 -20.74 8.86 -1.52
CA ARG A 36 -21.20 7.94 -0.47
C ARG A 36 -20.12 7.77 0.61
N PRO A 37 -20.51 7.39 1.84
CA PRO A 37 -19.56 6.91 2.84
C PRO A 37 -18.69 5.77 2.29
N LEU A 38 -17.50 5.62 2.85
CA LEU A 38 -16.61 4.51 2.51
C LEU A 38 -17.26 3.15 2.80
N LEU A 39 -17.00 2.18 1.92
CA LEU A 39 -17.33 0.78 2.19
C LEU A 39 -16.36 0.23 3.22
N ALA A 40 -16.81 -0.80 3.96
CA ALA A 40 -15.97 -1.51 4.92
C ALA A 40 -14.62 -1.94 4.33
N ARG A 41 -14.63 -2.47 3.11
CA ARG A 41 -13.41 -2.84 2.37
C ARG A 41 -12.49 -1.65 2.09
N GLU A 42 -13.04 -0.50 1.71
CA GLU A 42 -12.25 0.72 1.42
C GLU A 42 -11.56 1.23 2.69
N VAL A 43 -12.28 1.22 3.82
CA VAL A 43 -11.75 1.58 5.15
C VAL A 43 -10.62 0.64 5.54
N GLU A 44 -10.84 -0.65 5.41
CA GLU A 44 -9.90 -1.70 5.78
C GLU A 44 -8.60 -1.59 4.97
N HIS A 45 -8.68 -1.33 3.67
CA HIS A 45 -7.52 -1.14 2.80
C HIS A 45 -6.74 0.14 3.12
N LEU A 46 -7.41 1.27 3.32
CA LEU A 46 -6.76 2.52 3.72
C LEU A 46 -6.01 2.34 5.03
N TYR A 47 -6.63 1.65 5.97
CA TYR A 47 -6.02 1.36 7.25
C TYR A 47 -4.81 0.43 7.13
N PHE A 48 -4.93 -0.68 6.41
CA PHE A 48 -3.82 -1.62 6.25
C PHE A 48 -2.59 -0.94 5.63
N ASN A 49 -2.80 -0.11 4.61
CA ASN A 49 -1.71 0.65 3.99
C ASN A 49 -1.09 1.66 4.95
N LEU A 50 -1.89 2.38 5.73
CA LEU A 50 -1.40 3.27 6.79
C LEU A 50 -0.50 2.49 7.78
N PHE A 51 -0.96 1.35 8.28
CA PHE A 51 -0.21 0.58 9.27
C PHE A 51 1.10 0.02 8.71
N ASN A 52 1.09 -0.56 7.51
CA ASN A 52 2.32 -1.06 6.88
C ASN A 52 3.35 0.04 6.65
N ASN A 53 2.92 1.24 6.23
CA ASN A 53 3.84 2.35 6.05
C ASN A 53 4.43 2.85 7.37
N ILE A 54 3.67 2.82 8.48
CA ILE A 54 4.20 3.12 9.82
C ILE A 54 5.30 2.12 10.20
N ILE A 55 5.05 0.82 10.04
CA ILE A 55 6.05 -0.22 10.35
C ILE A 55 7.27 -0.07 9.44
N GLY A 56 7.06 0.06 8.13
CA GLY A 56 8.12 0.22 7.14
C GLY A 56 9.00 1.44 7.44
N LYS A 57 8.40 2.57 7.80
CA LYS A 57 9.13 3.77 8.24
C LYS A 57 10.02 3.49 9.45
N TYR A 58 9.51 2.77 10.45
CA TYR A 58 10.30 2.43 11.64
C TYR A 58 11.46 1.48 11.32
N LEU A 59 11.23 0.47 10.47
CA LEU A 59 12.29 -0.42 9.99
C LEU A 59 13.38 0.35 9.25
N LEU A 60 12.99 1.19 8.28
CA LEU A 60 13.93 2.03 7.54
C LEU A 60 14.70 2.99 8.46
N THR A 61 14.03 3.54 9.48
CA THR A 61 14.67 4.41 10.47
C THR A 61 15.74 3.65 11.27
N GLY A 62 15.45 2.43 11.70
CA GLY A 62 16.41 1.57 12.39
C GLY A 62 17.59 1.18 11.50
N PHE A 63 17.32 0.67 10.29
CA PHE A 63 18.38 0.28 9.37
C PHE A 63 19.27 1.45 8.94
N LYS A 64 18.69 2.65 8.79
CA LYS A 64 19.46 3.86 8.48
C LYS A 64 20.54 4.15 9.53
N GLN A 65 20.31 3.81 10.80
CA GLN A 65 21.27 4.07 11.88
C GLN A 65 22.52 3.20 11.78
N VAL A 66 22.39 1.98 11.25
CA VAL A 66 23.50 1.02 11.15
C VAL A 66 24.11 0.96 9.74
N ALA A 67 23.44 1.53 8.74
CA ALA A 67 23.93 1.56 7.38
C ALA A 67 25.19 2.46 7.25
N SER A 68 26.34 1.84 6.99
CA SER A 68 27.59 2.57 6.80
C SER A 68 27.60 3.40 5.50
N SER A 69 27.08 2.81 4.41
CA SER A 69 27.06 3.45 3.09
C SER A 69 26.10 4.64 3.04
N GLU A 70 26.60 5.79 2.57
CA GLU A 70 25.79 6.99 2.34
C GLU A 70 24.71 6.78 1.28
N LYS A 71 25.02 6.02 0.23
CA LYS A 71 24.08 5.69 -0.85
C LYS A 71 22.93 4.82 -0.34
N VAL A 72 23.21 3.89 0.58
CA VAL A 72 22.16 3.10 1.24
C VAL A 72 21.33 3.97 2.19
N ARG A 73 21.98 4.83 2.98
CA ARG A 73 21.29 5.77 3.87
C ARG A 73 20.36 6.71 3.10
N SER A 74 20.75 7.19 1.93
CA SER A 74 19.93 8.11 1.12
C SER A 74 18.67 7.43 0.59
N ILE A 75 18.74 6.16 0.15
CA ILE A 75 17.56 5.36 -0.19
C ILE A 75 16.64 5.18 1.01
N MET A 76 17.19 4.86 2.18
CA MET A 76 16.38 4.72 3.38
C MET A 76 15.68 6.03 3.76
N VAL A 77 16.36 7.18 3.64
CA VAL A 77 15.74 8.51 3.83
C VAL A 77 14.64 8.75 2.80
N ARG A 78 14.86 8.43 1.51
CA ARG A 78 13.84 8.54 0.47
C ARG A 78 12.61 7.69 0.80
N GLY A 79 12.81 6.45 1.25
CA GLY A 79 11.74 5.54 1.67
C GLY A 79 10.98 6.04 2.91
N ILE A 80 11.67 6.64 3.89
CA ILE A 80 11.05 7.27 5.07
C ILE A 80 10.14 8.44 4.63
N ASN A 81 10.64 9.31 3.76
CA ASN A 81 9.87 10.46 3.25
C ASN A 81 8.64 10.01 2.44
N MET A 82 8.77 8.94 1.65
CA MET A 82 7.65 8.34 0.93
C MET A 82 6.60 7.78 1.89
N ALA A 83 7.03 7.02 2.90
CA ALA A 83 6.14 6.48 3.92
C ALA A 83 5.39 7.59 4.65
N ASP A 84 6.06 8.70 4.98
CA ASP A 84 5.41 9.87 5.61
C ASP A 84 4.29 10.47 4.76
N LYS A 85 4.53 10.67 3.46
CA LYS A 85 3.49 11.13 2.53
C LYS A 85 2.29 10.19 2.49
N PHE A 86 2.54 8.88 2.46
CA PHE A 86 1.46 7.88 2.41
C PHE A 86 0.68 7.85 3.73
N ILE A 87 1.36 7.89 4.86
CA ILE A 87 0.76 7.97 6.21
C ILE A 87 -0.16 9.19 6.31
N GLU A 88 0.30 10.36 5.87
CA GLU A 88 -0.50 11.59 5.88
C GLU A 88 -1.71 11.49 4.94
N SER A 89 -1.51 10.99 3.72
CA SER A 89 -2.58 10.82 2.73
C SER A 89 -3.68 9.86 3.18
N PHE A 90 -3.33 8.72 3.77
CA PHE A 90 -4.29 7.75 4.29
C PHE A 90 -4.93 8.24 5.59
N GLY A 91 -4.13 8.76 6.52
CA GLY A 91 -4.60 9.28 7.80
C GLY A 91 -5.59 10.44 7.64
N SER A 92 -5.35 11.36 6.72
CA SER A 92 -6.28 12.45 6.42
C SER A 92 -7.61 11.96 5.82
N THR A 93 -7.59 10.88 5.05
CA THR A 93 -8.80 10.28 4.46
C THR A 93 -9.65 9.61 5.55
N LEU A 94 -9.00 8.83 6.43
CA LEU A 94 -9.69 8.16 7.54
C LEU A 94 -10.25 9.16 8.57
N LYS A 95 -9.53 10.25 8.87
CA LYS A 95 -10.01 11.33 9.75
C LYS A 95 -11.28 12.00 9.21
N LYS A 96 -11.35 12.27 7.90
CA LYS A 96 -12.52 12.91 7.27
C LYS A 96 -13.79 12.07 7.38
N GLU A 97 -13.66 10.74 7.39
CA GLU A 97 -14.79 9.81 7.42
C GLU A 97 -15.18 9.42 8.86
N ASN A 98 -14.52 10.01 9.88
CA ASN A 98 -14.77 9.80 11.31
C ASN A 98 -14.66 8.33 11.77
N ILE A 99 -13.73 7.57 11.18
CA ILE A 99 -13.60 6.14 11.43
C ILE A 99 -12.40 5.84 12.35
N LEU A 100 -12.69 5.24 13.51
CA LEU A 100 -11.72 4.65 14.46
C LEU A 100 -11.36 3.21 14.02
N ILE A 101 -10.13 2.78 14.26
CA ILE A 101 -9.33 1.95 13.32
C ILE A 101 -8.80 0.60 13.91
N ARG A 102 -8.76 -0.53 13.12
CA ARG A 102 -7.70 -1.63 12.94
C ARG A 102 -8.04 -3.12 12.43
N GLU A 103 -7.65 -3.56 11.20
CA GLU A 103 -7.35 -4.95 10.61
C GLU A 103 -8.47 -5.79 9.89
N LEU A 104 -8.33 -6.66 8.84
CA LEU A 104 -7.34 -7.07 7.76
C LEU A 104 -8.05 -7.97 6.67
N CYS A 105 -7.79 -7.81 5.34
CA CYS A 105 -7.33 -8.75 4.27
C CYS A 105 -7.74 -8.39 2.79
N LEU A 106 -6.71 -8.26 1.93
CA LEU A 106 -6.62 -8.40 0.45
C LEU A 106 -7.38 -7.45 -0.54
N ILE A 107 -6.61 -7.11 -1.59
CA ILE A 107 -6.93 -6.63 -2.97
C ILE A 107 -6.79 -5.12 -3.27
N ASN A 108 -5.67 -4.78 -3.93
CA ASN A 108 -5.53 -3.59 -4.80
C ASN A 108 -6.58 -3.67 -5.94
N GLY A 109 -7.71 -2.97 -5.80
CA GLY A 109 -8.79 -2.94 -6.80
C GLY A 109 -10.21 -2.85 -6.23
N GLY A 110 -10.39 -2.92 -4.91
CA GLY A 110 -11.71 -2.97 -4.29
C GLY A 110 -12.45 -1.63 -4.13
N SER A 111 -11.76 -0.50 -4.28
CA SER A 111 -12.39 0.82 -4.14
C SER A 111 -13.18 1.16 -5.38
N MET A 112 -14.49 1.23 -5.23
CA MET A 112 -15.40 1.61 -6.31
C MET A 112 -15.51 3.13 -6.47
N ARG A 113 -14.91 3.90 -5.54
CA ARG A 113 -14.76 5.36 -5.63
C ARG A 113 -13.57 5.77 -6.51
N HIS A 114 -13.82 6.59 -7.53
CA HIS A 114 -12.79 7.06 -8.47
C HIS A 114 -11.66 7.89 -7.83
N ASP A 115 -11.94 8.69 -6.80
CA ASP A 115 -10.92 9.52 -6.13
C ASP A 115 -9.89 8.69 -5.39
N LEU A 116 -10.35 7.62 -4.74
CA LEU A 116 -9.48 6.65 -4.10
C LEU A 116 -8.68 5.86 -5.13
N ALA A 117 -9.30 5.43 -6.23
CA ALA A 117 -8.60 4.71 -7.29
C ALA A 117 -7.40 5.51 -7.83
N ALA A 118 -7.58 6.79 -8.18
CA ALA A 118 -6.46 7.60 -8.65
C ALA A 118 -5.41 7.88 -7.57
N LYS A 119 -5.83 8.04 -6.31
CA LYS A 119 -4.89 8.16 -5.19
C LYS A 119 -3.99 6.93 -5.10
N TYR A 120 -4.56 5.72 -5.19
CA TYR A 120 -3.78 4.48 -5.20
C TYR A 120 -2.87 4.39 -6.42
N THR A 121 -3.32 4.77 -7.62
CA THR A 121 -2.47 4.81 -8.81
C THR A 121 -1.23 5.68 -8.61
N ARG A 122 -1.40 6.88 -8.04
CA ARG A 122 -0.26 7.77 -7.74
C ARG A 122 0.71 7.13 -6.74
N ILE A 123 0.19 6.51 -5.70
CA ILE A 123 0.98 5.82 -4.66
C ILE A 123 1.78 4.67 -5.26
N ILE A 124 1.16 3.86 -6.13
CA ILE A 124 1.80 2.75 -6.82
C ILE A 124 2.93 3.25 -7.72
N ALA A 125 2.71 4.34 -8.47
CA ALA A 125 3.74 4.93 -9.32
C ALA A 125 4.96 5.42 -8.50
N GLU A 126 4.72 6.10 -7.37
CA GLU A 126 5.80 6.59 -6.50
C GLU A 126 6.56 5.41 -5.85
N ALA A 127 5.85 4.35 -5.43
CA ALA A 127 6.44 3.13 -4.90
C ALA A 127 7.27 2.35 -5.95
N ALA A 128 6.82 2.30 -7.21
CA ALA A 128 7.56 1.68 -8.30
C ALA A 128 8.89 2.39 -8.55
N SER A 129 8.88 3.72 -8.60
CA SER A 129 10.11 4.51 -8.72
C SER A 129 11.04 4.36 -7.49
N PHE A 130 10.49 4.14 -6.31
CA PHE A 130 11.30 3.79 -5.14
C PHE A 130 11.93 2.40 -5.25
N ALA A 131 11.17 1.42 -5.72
CA ALA A 131 11.66 0.07 -5.94
C ALA A 131 12.78 0.03 -7.00
N GLU A 132 12.64 0.77 -8.10
CA GLU A 132 13.65 0.86 -9.15
C GLU A 132 14.99 1.38 -8.61
N ASP A 133 15.01 2.51 -7.91
CA ASP A 133 16.24 3.03 -7.29
C ASP A 133 16.86 2.04 -6.29
N SER A 134 16.01 1.34 -5.54
CA SER A 134 16.46 0.34 -4.56
C SER A 134 17.11 -0.86 -5.26
N LEU A 135 16.49 -1.35 -6.35
CA LEU A 135 17.02 -2.44 -7.16
C LEU A 135 18.33 -2.06 -7.84
N ASN A 136 18.43 -0.84 -8.39
CA ASN A 136 19.66 -0.35 -9.01
C ASN A 136 20.85 -0.43 -8.05
N ILE A 137 20.66 -0.04 -6.78
CA ILE A 137 21.71 -0.15 -5.76
C ILE A 137 22.03 -1.60 -5.41
N MET A 138 21.01 -2.47 -5.32
CA MET A 138 21.26 -3.89 -5.07
C MET A 138 22.06 -4.53 -6.22
N ILE A 139 21.78 -4.16 -7.47
CA ILE A 139 22.50 -4.64 -8.66
C ILE A 139 23.95 -4.14 -8.64
N GLU A 140 24.16 -2.84 -8.46
CA GLU A 140 25.51 -2.24 -8.41
C GLU A 140 26.41 -2.86 -7.33
N ASN A 141 25.83 -3.31 -6.22
CA ASN A 141 26.57 -3.92 -5.10
C ASN A 141 26.59 -5.46 -5.16
N GLY A 142 25.99 -6.08 -6.19
CA GLY A 142 25.89 -7.54 -6.30
C GLY A 142 25.03 -8.20 -5.22
N TRP A 143 24.06 -7.48 -4.64
CA TRP A 143 23.12 -7.98 -3.63
C TRP A 143 21.84 -8.55 -4.23
N PHE A 144 21.56 -8.26 -5.50
CA PHE A 144 20.34 -8.73 -6.16
C PHE A 144 20.60 -10.07 -6.84
N GLU A 145 20.10 -11.15 -6.23
CA GLU A 145 20.08 -12.47 -6.86
C GLU A 145 19.08 -12.47 -8.02
N GLU A 146 19.51 -13.05 -9.15
CA GLU A 146 18.62 -13.23 -10.29
C GLU A 146 17.54 -14.27 -9.96
N PRO A 147 16.24 -13.93 -10.08
CA PRO A 147 15.17 -14.90 -9.90
C PRO A 147 15.23 -16.02 -10.96
N PRO A 148 14.71 -17.22 -10.68
CA PRO A 148 14.63 -18.27 -11.68
C PRO A 148 13.95 -17.79 -12.96
N ARG A 149 14.66 -17.89 -14.09
CA ARG A 149 14.10 -17.54 -15.40
C ARG A 149 13.08 -18.59 -15.82
N ALA A 150 11.96 -18.15 -16.37
CA ALA A 150 11.12 -19.05 -17.13
C ALA A 150 11.92 -19.56 -18.34
N ILE A 151 11.82 -20.87 -18.63
CA ILE A 151 12.40 -21.44 -19.85
C ILE A 151 11.75 -20.73 -21.04
N ASP A 152 12.57 -20.18 -21.94
CA ASP A 152 12.07 -19.65 -23.20
C ASP A 152 11.48 -20.79 -24.02
N ARG A 153 10.15 -20.78 -24.14
CA ARG A 153 9.42 -21.83 -24.86
C ARG A 153 9.61 -21.74 -26.37
N SER A 154 10.14 -20.63 -26.89
CA SER A 154 10.47 -20.47 -28.31
C SER A 154 11.77 -21.17 -28.71
N GLU A 155 12.73 -21.30 -27.79
CA GLU A 155 13.95 -22.10 -27.99
C GLU A 155 13.66 -23.61 -28.02
N LEU A 156 12.60 -24.06 -27.34
CA LEU A 156 12.18 -25.47 -27.34
C LEU A 156 11.61 -25.95 -28.69
N THR A 157 11.16 -25.03 -29.54
CA THR A 157 10.67 -25.35 -30.89
C THR A 157 11.80 -25.53 -31.91
N GLU A 158 12.98 -24.96 -31.68
CA GLU A 158 14.13 -25.10 -32.57
C GLU A 158 14.93 -26.39 -32.34
N LEU A 159 14.79 -27.04 -31.19
CA LEU A 159 15.43 -28.32 -30.86
C LEU A 159 14.75 -29.56 -31.47
N LYS A 160 13.77 -29.38 -32.37
CA LYS A 160 12.98 -30.46 -32.99
C LYS A 160 13.27 -30.74 -34.47
N HIS A 161 14.39 -30.25 -35.01
CA HIS A 161 14.81 -30.54 -36.39
C HIS A 161 16.22 -31.13 -36.45
#